data_AF-A0A957Z9C7-F1
#
_entry.id   AF-A0A957Z9C7-F1
#
_cell.length_a   1.000
_cell.length_b   1.000
_cell.length_c   1.000
_cell.angle_alpha   90.00
_cell.angle_beta   90.00
_cell.angle_gamma   90.00
#
_symmetry.space_group_name_H-M   'P 1'
#
loop_
_entity.id
_entity.type
_entity.pdbx_description
1 polymer ?
#
loop_
_entity_poly.entity_id
_entity_poly.type
_entity_poly.pdbx_seq_one_letter_code
_entity_poly.pdbx_strand_id
1 'polypeptide(L)' 'TFQGRTPEELEESFRASLDFYLELCQRDGVSPQKPFSGRFNIRISPEIHRRIAERAAQEHVSINQWVSEAVTQVLDQ' A
#
# COMPACT_ATOMS: atom_id res chain seq x y z
N THR A 1 -11.21 5.94 -17.72
CA THR A 1 -10.01 6.73 -18.05
C THR A 1 -10.40 8.19 -17.98
N PHE A 2 -9.66 9.01 -17.23
CA PHE A 2 -9.91 10.45 -17.15
C PHE A 2 -9.01 11.20 -18.14
N GLN A 3 -9.51 12.28 -18.74
CA GLN A 3 -8.83 13.04 -19.79
C GLN A 3 -9.18 14.52 -19.64
N GLY A 4 -8.22 15.40 -19.95
CA GLY A 4 -8.40 16.84 -19.95
C GLY A 4 -7.25 17.52 -20.69
N ARG A 5 -7.54 18.64 -21.35
CA ARG A 5 -6.53 19.47 -22.04
C ARG A 5 -5.96 20.55 -21.13
N THR A 6 -6.61 20.80 -20.00
CA THR A 6 -6.13 21.66 -18.93
C THR A 6 -6.17 20.91 -17.59
N PRO A 7 -5.43 21.36 -16.56
CA PRO A 7 -5.50 20.79 -15.22
C PRO A 7 -6.93 20.75 -14.65
N GLU A 8 -7.73 21.78 -14.94
CA GLU A 8 -9.12 21.90 -14.50
C GLU A 8 -10.01 20.83 -15.17
N GLU A 9 -9.92 20.68 -16.49
CA GLU A 9 -10.65 19.63 -17.22
C GLU A 9 -10.25 18.22 -16.72
N LEU A 10 -8.97 18.03 -16.38
CA LEU A 10 -8.46 16.75 -15.87
C LEU A 10 -9.03 16.43 -14.48
N GLU A 11 -9.08 17.42 -13.59
CA GLU A 11 -9.63 17.27 -12.23
C GLU A 11 -11.12 16.96 -12.26
N GLU A 12 -11.88 17.67 -13.12
CA GLU A 12 -13.32 17.40 -13.32
C GLU A 12 -13.56 15.98 -13.84
N SER A 13 -12.81 15.56 -14.88
CA SER A 13 -12.91 14.21 -15.44
C SER A 13 -12.53 13.13 -14.42
N PHE A 14 -11.55 13.40 -13.55
CA PHE A 14 -11.16 12.51 -12.48
C PHE A 14 -12.26 12.34 -11.42
N ARG A 15 -12.85 13.45 -10.95
CA ARG A 15 -13.96 13.43 -9.97
C ARG A 15 -15.16 12.66 -10.52
N ALA A 16 -15.56 12.93 -11.75
CA ALA A 16 -16.66 12.21 -12.40
C ALA A 16 -16.41 10.68 -12.50
N SER A 17 -15.16 10.28 -12.78
CA SER A 17 -14.77 8.87 -12.81
C SER A 17 -14.84 8.21 -11.42
N LEU A 18 -14.48 8.95 -10.37
CA LEU A 18 -14.54 8.48 -8.99
C LEU A 18 -16.00 8.33 -8.52
N ASP A 19 -16.85 9.32 -8.80
CA ASP A 19 -18.27 9.29 -8.45
C ASP A 19 -18.95 8.08 -9.10
N PHE A 20 -18.70 7.86 -10.39
CA PHE A 20 -19.21 6.68 -11.10
C PHE A 20 -18.73 5.35 -10.48
N TYR A 21 -17.46 5.27 -10.07
CA TYR A 21 -16.95 4.08 -9.40
C TYR A 21 -17.67 3.80 -8.08
N LEU A 22 -17.90 4.84 -7.27
CA LEU A 22 -18.59 4.71 -5.99
C LEU A 22 -20.06 4.33 -6.17
N GLU A 23 -20.74 4.88 -7.18
CA GLU A 23 -22.10 4.48 -7.56
C GLU A 23 -22.18 3.02 -7.97
N LEU A 24 -21.22 2.53 -8.77
CA LEU A 24 -21.13 1.11 -9.13
C LEU A 24 -20.95 0.22 -7.89
N CYS A 25 -20.04 0.59 -6.99
CA CYS A 25 -19.86 -0.14 -5.73
C CYS A 25 -21.14 -0.20 -4.91
N GLN A 26 -21.86 0.92 -4.80
CA GLN A 26 -23.13 0.98 -4.07
C GLN A 26 -24.21 0.12 -4.72
N ARG A 27 -24.37 0.20 -6.04
CA ARG A 27 -25.35 -0.58 -6.81
C ARG A 27 -25.09 -2.09 -6.67
N ASP A 28 -23.84 -2.49 -6.72
CA ASP A 28 -23.43 -3.89 -6.69
C ASP A 28 -23.32 -4.43 -5.24
N GLY A 29 -23.58 -3.59 -4.22
CA GLY A 29 -23.55 -3.97 -2.81
C GLY A 29 -22.14 -4.29 -2.29
N VAL A 30 -21.10 -3.81 -2.96
CA VAL A 30 -19.70 -4.07 -2.62
C VAL A 30 -19.06 -2.83 -1.99
N SER A 31 -18.13 -3.05 -1.07
CA SER A 31 -17.34 -1.94 -0.54
C SER A 31 -16.31 -1.50 -1.59
N PRO A 32 -16.12 -0.18 -1.81
CA PRO A 32 -15.04 0.30 -2.65
C PRO A 32 -13.68 -0.17 -2.10
N GLN A 33 -12.73 -0.39 -3.01
CA GLN A 33 -11.39 -0.77 -2.62
C GLN A 33 -10.77 0.31 -1.76
N LYS A 34 -10.30 -0.09 -0.58
CA LYS A 34 -9.51 0.78 0.27
C LYS A 34 -8.05 0.67 -0.15
N PRO A 35 -7.32 1.79 -0.21
CA PRO A 35 -5.88 1.75 -0.35
C PRO A 35 -5.28 0.88 0.75
N PHE A 36 -4.26 0.09 0.40
CA PHE A 36 -3.52 -0.68 1.39
C PHE A 36 -2.83 0.30 2.35
N SER A 37 -3.04 0.11 3.66
CA SER A 37 -2.59 1.08 4.68
C SER A 37 -1.06 1.14 4.89
N GLY A 38 -0.31 0.19 4.31
CA GLY A 38 1.12 -0.01 4.58
C GLY A 38 1.44 -0.54 5.99
N ARG A 39 0.44 -0.67 6.88
CA ARG A 39 0.64 -1.23 8.22
C ARG A 39 0.57 -2.75 8.16
N PHE A 40 1.63 -3.40 8.58
CA PHE A 40 1.75 -4.85 8.57
C PHE A 40 2.09 -5.38 9.97
N ASN A 41 1.05 -5.71 10.74
CA ASN A 41 1.19 -6.25 12.09
C ASN A 41 1.29 -7.78 12.02
N ILE A 42 2.47 -8.33 12.33
CA ILE A 42 2.71 -9.78 12.34
C ILE A 42 3.13 -10.28 13.70
N ARG A 43 2.76 -11.52 14.01
CA ARG A 43 3.29 -12.27 15.14
C ARG A 43 4.34 -13.26 14.62
N ILE A 44 5.53 -13.19 15.19
CA ILE A 44 6.66 -14.08 14.90
C ILE A 44 7.22 -14.63 16.21
N SER A 45 8.00 -15.71 16.14
CA SER A 45 8.62 -16.26 17.34
C SER A 45 9.68 -15.29 17.90
N PRO A 46 9.93 -15.31 19.23
CA PRO A 46 10.95 -14.46 19.85
C PRO A 46 12.34 -14.64 19.23
N GLU A 47 12.67 -15.87 18.80
CA GLU A 47 13.95 -16.18 18.17
C GLU A 47 14.10 -15.52 16.80
N ILE A 48 13.04 -15.50 15.98
CA ILE A 48 13.07 -14.79 14.70
C ILE A 48 13.13 -13.29 14.92
N HIS A 49 12.38 -12.75 15.89
CA HIS A 49 12.44 -11.34 16.25
C HIS A 49 13.86 -10.92 16.68
N ARG A 50 14.54 -11.72 17.50
CA ARG A 50 15.93 -11.49 17.90
C ARG A 50 16.87 -11.40 16.70
N ARG A 51 16.77 -12.38 15.79
CA ARG A 51 17.61 -12.41 14.58
C ARG A 51 17.37 -11.20 13.67
N ILE A 52 16.12 -10.75 13.52
CA ILE A 52 15.80 -9.54 12.75
C ILE A 52 16.42 -8.30 13.41
N ALA A 53 16.26 -8.16 14.73
CA ALA A 53 16.82 -7.03 15.47
C ALA A 53 18.35 -6.96 15.37
N GLU A 54 19.03 -8.10 15.45
CA GLU A 54 20.49 -8.20 15.28
C GLU A 54 20.93 -7.78 13.87
N ARG A 55 20.24 -8.24 12.83
CA ARG A 55 20.54 -7.89 11.44
C ARG A 55 20.29 -6.42 11.15
N ALA A 56 19.14 -5.89 11.57
CA ALA A 56 18.81 -4.48 11.42
C ALA A 56 19.85 -3.59 12.13
N ALA A 57 20.33 -3.99 13.32
CA ALA A 57 21.38 -3.27 14.03
C ALA A 57 22.74 -3.31 13.30
N GLN A 58 23.14 -4.47 12.75
CA GLN A 58 24.37 -4.62 11.96
C GLN A 58 24.36 -3.73 10.71
N GLU A 59 23.19 -3.56 10.10
CA GLU A 59 22.99 -2.77 8.88
C GLU A 59 22.65 -1.30 9.17
N HIS A 60 22.58 -0.91 10.45
CA HIS A 60 22.23 0.45 10.90
C HIS A 60 20.85 0.95 10.40
N VAL A 61 19.88 0.03 10.28
CA VAL A 61 18.50 0.33 9.86
C VAL A 61 17.49 -0.06 10.95
N SER A 62 16.25 0.40 10.81
CA SER A 62 15.17 -0.04 11.70
C SER A 62 14.69 -1.46 11.37
N ILE A 63 14.10 -2.16 12.35
CA ILE A 63 13.47 -3.48 12.13
C ILE A 63 12.44 -3.42 10.99
N ASN A 64 11.61 -2.37 10.96
CA ASN A 64 10.58 -2.22 9.92
C ASN A 64 11.20 -2.04 8.53
N GLN A 65 12.28 -1.26 8.43
CA GLN A 65 13.00 -1.06 7.18
C GLN A 65 13.63 -2.37 6.71
N TRP A 66 14.36 -3.06 7.59
CA TRP A 66 15.00 -4.34 7.25
C TRP A 66 13.98 -5.38 6.76
N VAL A 67 12.85 -5.51 7.46
CA VAL A 67 11.77 -6.44 7.05
C VAL A 67 11.15 -6.00 5.73
N SER A 68 10.92 -4.70 5.52
CA SER A 68 10.38 -4.19 4.26
C SER A 68 11.31 -4.49 3.09
N GLU A 69 12.60 -4.24 3.24
CA GLU A 69 13.62 -4.51 2.21
C GLU A 69 13.71 -6.01 1.89
N ALA A 70 13.71 -6.86 2.92
CA ALA A 70 13.72 -8.31 2.74
C ALA A 70 12.48 -8.81 1.98
N VAL A 71 11.30 -8.26 2.28
CA VAL A 71 10.05 -8.59 1.56
C VAL A 71 10.10 -8.08 0.13
N THR A 72 10.52 -6.84 -0.09
CA THR A 72 10.69 -6.25 -1.43
C THR A 72 11.63 -7.08 -2.29
N GLN A 73 12.77 -7.50 -1.73
CA GLN A 73 13.74 -8.34 -2.44
C GLN A 73 13.13 -9.68 -2.90
N VAL A 74 12.18 -10.25 -2.17
CA VAL A 74 11.50 -11.50 -2.57
C VAL A 74 10.41 -11.25 -3.63
N LEU A 75 9.76 -10.09 -3.60
CA LEU A 75 8.70 -9.74 -4.55
C LEU A 75 9.23 -9.23 -5.90
N ASP A 76 10.40 -8.58 -5.89
CA ASP A 76 11.04 -8.01 -7.08
C ASP A 76 12.01 -8.99 -7.77
N GLN A 77 12.03 -10.25 -7.33
CA GLN A 77 12.71 -11.37 -8.01
C GLN A 77 11.83 -11.97 -9.11
#